data_AF-A0A2T0TCR6-F1
#
_entry.id   AF-A0A2T0TCR6-F1
#
_cell.length_a   1.000
_cell.length_b   1.000
_cell.length_c   1.000
_cell.angle_alpha   90.00
_cell.angle_beta   90.00
_cell.angle_gamma   90.00
#
_symmetry.space_group_name_H-M   'P 1'
#
loop_
_entity.id
_entity.type
_entity.pdbx_description
1 polymer ?
#
loop_
_entity_poly.entity_id
_entity_poly.type
_entity_poly.pdbx_seq_one_letter_code
_entity_poly.pdbx_strand_id
1 'polypeptide(L)' 'MLYVLAAIGALTVFMLLWKAFGPGRLETAPRGRVIAPDDDPDFLRKLGEQTKRRPEEGKDS' A
#
# COMPACT_ATOMS: atom_id res chain seq x y z
N MET A 1 -32.28 -30.02 16.60
CA MET A 1 -31.66 -28.85 17.27
C MET A 1 -30.16 -29.02 17.47
N LEU A 2 -29.69 -30.11 18.07
CA LEU A 2 -28.26 -30.38 18.24
C LEU A 2 -27.46 -30.35 16.92
N TYR A 3 -28.02 -30.86 15.83
CA TYR A 3 -27.37 -30.81 14.51
C TYR A 3 -27.12 -29.39 14.01
N VAL A 4 -28.04 -28.45 14.28
CA VAL A 4 -27.88 -27.05 13.88
C VAL A 4 -26.77 -26.41 14.70
N LEU A 5 -26.73 -26.66 16.01
CA LEU A 5 -25.68 -26.17 16.89
C LEU A 5 -24.30 -26.76 16.51
N ALA A 6 -24.25 -28.05 16.20
CA ALA A 6 -23.04 -28.73 15.75
C ALA A 6 -22.54 -28.18 14.41
N ALA A 7 -23.44 -27.90 13.46
CA ALA A 7 -23.08 -27.31 12.17
C ALA A 7 -22.47 -25.90 12.34
N ILE A 8 -23.08 -25.07 13.20
CA ILE A 8 -22.57 -23.74 13.52
C ILE A 8 -21.19 -23.85 14.18
N GLY A 9 -21.03 -24.74 15.16
CA GLY A 9 -19.76 -24.98 15.85
C GLY A 9 -18.66 -25.49 14.92
N ALA A 10 -18.99 -26.40 14.00
CA ALA A 10 -18.05 -26.90 13.01
C ALA A 10 -17.58 -25.79 12.06
N LEU A 11 -18.51 -24.92 11.62
CA LEU A 11 -18.20 -23.81 10.72
C LEU A 11 -17.29 -22.76 11.39
N THR A 12 -17.54 -22.41 12.65
CA THR A 12 -16.67 -21.48 13.40
C THR A 12 -15.28 -22.06 13.60
N VAL A 13 -15.16 -23.33 14.00
CA VAL A 13 -13.85 -23.99 14.14
C VAL A 13 -13.11 -24.01 12.80
N PHE A 14 -13.80 -24.38 11.72
CA PHE A 14 -13.22 -24.36 10.37
C PHE A 14 -12.70 -22.97 9.97
N MET A 15 -13.49 -21.91 10.20
CA MET A 15 -13.07 -20.54 9.94
C MET A 15 -11.85 -20.11 10.77
N LEU A 16 -11.79 -20.51 12.03
CA LEU A 16 -10.65 -20.22 12.91
C LEU A 16 -9.38 -20.94 12.44
N LEU A 17 -9.48 -22.22 12.10
CA LEU A 17 -8.37 -22.98 11.53
C LEU A 17 -7.90 -22.36 10.22
N TRP A 18 -8.82 -21.98 9.33
CA TRP A 18 -8.48 -21.28 8.10
C TRP A 18 -7.82 -19.92 8.35
N LYS A 19 -8.27 -19.17 9.36
CA LYS A 19 -7.70 -17.86 9.69
C LYS A 19 -6.30 -17.97 10.29
N ALA A 20 -6.04 -19.02 11.08
CA ALA A 20 -4.77 -19.26 11.76
C ALA A 20 -3.73 -19.94 10.86
N PHE A 21 -4.13 -20.91 10.04
CA PHE A 21 -3.25 -21.75 9.24
C PHE A 21 -3.44 -21.59 7.73
N GLY A 22 -4.44 -20.83 7.30
CA GLY A 22 -4.63 -20.54 5.88
C GLY A 22 -3.40 -19.87 5.29
N PRO A 23 -3.19 -19.99 3.96
CA PRO A 23 -2.04 -19.41 3.27
C PRO A 23 -1.91 -17.99 3.72
N GLY A 24 -0.79 -17.71 4.41
CA GLY A 24 -0.61 -16.53 5.24
C GLY A 24 -1.18 -15.36 4.49
N ARG A 25 -2.14 -14.65 5.10
CA ARG A 25 -2.42 -13.30 4.64
C ARG A 25 -1.04 -12.69 4.64
N LEU A 26 -0.50 -12.43 3.44
CA LEU A 26 0.50 -11.40 3.27
C LEU A 26 -0.21 -10.22 3.90
N GLU A 27 -0.01 -10.04 5.21
CA GLU A 27 -0.07 -8.74 5.83
C GLU A 27 0.77 -7.96 4.86
N THR A 28 0.07 -7.20 4.03
CA THR A 28 0.65 -6.31 3.06
C THR A 28 1.70 -5.60 3.87
N ALA A 29 2.97 -6.02 3.70
CA ALA A 29 4.10 -5.47 4.41
C ALA A 29 3.84 -3.97 4.35
N PRO A 30 3.74 -3.27 5.50
CA PRO A 30 3.22 -1.91 5.55
C PRO A 30 3.91 -1.18 4.42
N ARG A 31 3.16 -0.89 3.33
CA ARG A 31 3.75 -0.51 2.04
C ARG A 31 4.70 0.59 2.41
N GLY A 32 6.01 0.30 2.32
CA GLY A 32 7.03 1.00 3.10
C GLY A 32 6.67 2.45 3.06
N ARG A 33 6.33 3.03 4.22
CA ARG A 33 5.78 4.39 4.33
C ARG A 33 6.58 5.19 3.34
N VAL A 34 5.96 5.60 2.23
CA VAL A 34 6.67 6.41 1.24
C VAL A 34 6.90 7.69 2.00
N ILE A 35 8.06 7.79 2.62
CA ILE A 35 8.54 9.00 3.27
C ILE A 35 8.63 9.94 2.08
N ALA A 36 7.63 10.81 1.97
CA ALA A 36 7.77 11.96 1.11
C ALA A 36 9.11 12.60 1.51
N PRO A 37 10.01 12.88 0.56
CA PRO A 37 11.19 13.66 0.85
C PRO A 37 10.75 14.85 1.69
N ASP A 38 11.29 14.97 2.91
CA ASP A 38 11.01 16.11 3.77
C ASP A 38 11.24 17.38 2.96
N ASP A 39 10.41 18.40 3.19
CA ASP A 39 10.32 19.65 2.44
C ASP A 39 11.65 20.45 2.46
N ASP A 40 12.71 19.89 1.90
CA ASP A 40 14.06 20.40 1.93
C ASP A 40 14.17 21.49 0.87
N PRO A 41 14.69 22.68 1.25
CA PRO A 41 14.79 23.81 0.33
C PRO A 41 15.62 23.48 -0.91
N ASP A 42 16.54 22.52 -0.81
CA ASP A 42 17.36 22.08 -1.94
C ASP A 42 16.57 21.31 -3.02
N PHE A 43 15.47 20.62 -2.66
CA PHE A 43 14.60 19.97 -3.66
C PHE A 43 13.85 21.02 -4.50
N LEU A 44 13.29 22.04 -3.86
CA LEU A 44 12.59 23.14 -4.53
C LEU A 44 13.53 23.95 -5.42
N ARG A 45 14.79 24.18 -4.98
CA ARG A 45 15.82 24.82 -5.81
C ARG A 45 16.08 24.03 -7.10
N LYS A 46 16.25 22.70 -6.98
CA LYS A 46 16.45 21.82 -8.15
C LYS A 46 15.23 21.82 -9.09
N LEU A 47 14.01 21.84 -8.56
CA LEU A 47 12.78 21.89 -9.36
C LEU A 47 12.62 23.22 -10.12
N GLY A 48 12.96 24.34 -9.48
CA GLY A 48 12.97 25.67 -10.11
C GLY A 48 14.01 25.77 -11.23
N GLU A 49 15.20 25.20 -11.02
CA GLU A 49 16.26 25.16 -12.04
C GLU A 49 15.86 24.30 -13.26
N GLN A 50 15.22 23.14 -13.05
CA GLN A 50 14.72 22.31 -14.15
C GLN A 50 13.58 22.98 -14.92
N THR A 51 12.64 23.61 -14.21
CA THR A 51 11.53 24.35 -14.83
C THR A 51 12.03 25.51 -15.68
N LYS A 52 13.09 26.20 -15.25
CA LYS A 52 13.71 27.30 -16.00
C LYS A 52 14.50 26.85 -17.23
N ARG A 53 15.01 25.61 -17.26
CA ARG A 53 15.74 25.08 -18.43
C ARG A 53 14.83 24.58 -19.55
N ARG A 54 13.59 24.19 -19.24
CA ARG A 54 12.63 23.62 -20.20
C ARG A 54 11.83 24.61 -21.10
N PRO A 55 11.75 25.94 -20.89
CA PRO A 55 10.93 26.81 -21.74
C PRO A 55 11.62 27.24 -23.05
N GLU A 56 12.92 26.97 -23.23
CA GLU A 56 13.69 27.45 -24.39
C GLU A 56 13.75 26.43 -25.56
N GLU A 57 13.33 25.17 -25.38
CA GLU A 57 13.47 24.12 -26.41
C GLU A 57 12.20 23.91 -27.26
N GLY A 58 11.21 24.82 -27.15
CA GLY A 58 9.90 24.69 -27.80
C GLY A 58 9.50 25.84 -28.71
N LYS A 59 10.45 26.66 -29.21
CA LYS A 59 10.14 27.86 -30.00
C LYS A 59 10.86 28.00 -31.34
N ASP A 60 11.30 26.89 -31.92
CA ASP A 60 11.72 26.81 -33.32
C ASP A 60 10.92 25.69 -34.03
N SER A 61 9.75 26.04 -34.57
CA SER A 61 8.98 25.24 -35.56
C SER A 61 8.10 26.17 -36.38
#